data_AF-A0A226DNZ2-F1
#
_entry.id   AF-A0A226DNZ2-F1
#
_cell.length_a   1.000
_cell.length_b   1.000
_cell.length_c   1.000
_cell.angle_alpha   90.00
_cell.angle_beta   90.00
_cell.angle_gamma   90.00
#
_symmetry.space_group_name_H-M   'P 1'
#
loop_
_entity.id
_entity.type
_entity.pdbx_description
1 polymer ?
#
loop_
_entity_poly.entity_id
_entity_poly.type
_entity_poly.pdbx_seq_one_letter_code
_entity_poly.pdbx_strand_id
1 'polypeptide(L)'
;MPTLVSHAVQDGMVNISPECTNGGKYFGFRYKTRNVDGIYLLFDRNGIIAGIQVWMDKSDTTRANNPFRYDLIPMFRDEIIGGKWYTVLTAYFVNPASICSTGRNETSLHSQGTGTGLYFQNGATPHPSNLVNVPTYRPDAAKEGYTNCECLEGMGLHNFWQVEKWQDSNCREVQPIQLLYNLDGAMVGFVFQIFAKLSHRMFEFPPTQGLKVILGPDRTPNCILEVNEKFGTTALHVYFIDNPWELKCPVPVVVKE
;
A
#
# COMPACT_ATOMS: atom_id res chain seq x y z
N MET A 1 9.07 6.43 -10.62
CA MET A 1 7.81 5.88 -11.18
C MET A 1 7.23 6.93 -12.12
N PRO A 2 6.78 6.59 -13.34
CA PRO A 2 6.27 7.58 -14.29
C PRO A 2 4.99 8.23 -13.76
N THR A 3 4.96 9.56 -13.76
CA THR A 3 3.79 10.37 -13.35
C THR A 3 2.88 10.74 -14.51
N LEU A 4 3.33 10.49 -15.75
CA LEU A 4 2.59 10.74 -17.00
C LEU A 4 2.50 9.47 -17.84
N VAL A 5 1.38 9.29 -18.54
CA VAL A 5 1.18 8.18 -19.49
C VAL A 5 2.24 8.17 -20.57
N SER A 6 2.64 9.35 -21.08
CA SER A 6 3.70 9.46 -22.09
C SER A 6 5.01 8.82 -21.62
N HIS A 7 5.42 9.09 -20.39
CA HIS A 7 6.61 8.48 -19.78
C HIS A 7 6.41 6.98 -19.53
N ALA A 8 5.23 6.57 -19.03
CA ALA A 8 4.92 5.16 -18.83
C ALA A 8 5.01 4.34 -20.13
N VAL A 9 4.50 4.89 -21.24
CA VAL A 9 4.57 4.24 -22.56
C VAL A 9 6.01 4.21 -23.08
N GLN A 10 6.79 5.28 -22.88
CA GLN A 10 8.22 5.31 -23.19
C GLN A 10 9.00 4.23 -22.40
N ASP A 11 8.61 4.00 -21.15
CA ASP A 11 9.14 2.93 -20.28
C ASP A 11 8.60 1.53 -20.64
N GLY A 12 7.87 1.39 -21.75
CA GLY A 12 7.37 0.11 -22.27
C GLY A 12 6.12 -0.42 -21.55
N MET A 13 5.43 0.43 -20.77
CA MET A 13 4.16 0.06 -20.17
C MET A 13 3.01 0.07 -21.19
N VAL A 14 2.02 -0.80 -20.97
CA VAL A 14 0.85 -0.96 -21.83
C VAL A 14 -0.44 -0.74 -21.04
N ASN A 15 -1.40 -0.06 -21.64
CA ASN A 15 -2.75 0.06 -21.10
C ASN A 15 -3.46 -1.30 -21.20
N ILE A 16 -4.11 -1.71 -20.12
CA ILE A 16 -4.92 -2.93 -20.08
C ILE A 16 -6.38 -2.68 -19.65
N SER A 17 -6.75 -1.42 -19.42
CA SER A 17 -8.13 -1.01 -19.14
C SER A 17 -8.80 -0.49 -20.41
N PRO A 18 -10.00 -0.99 -20.76
CA PRO A 18 -10.75 -0.48 -21.90
C PRO A 18 -11.34 0.92 -21.66
N GLU A 19 -11.59 1.28 -20.41
CA GLU A 19 -12.20 2.55 -20.00
C GLU A 19 -11.67 2.99 -18.64
N CYS A 20 -11.86 4.27 -18.28
CA CYS A 20 -11.38 4.79 -17.00
C CYS A 20 -12.19 4.27 -15.80
N THR A 21 -13.51 4.09 -15.96
CA THR A 21 -14.42 3.72 -14.87
C THR A 21 -14.38 2.24 -14.52
N ASN A 22 -13.88 1.40 -15.43
CA ASN A 22 -13.73 -0.05 -15.29
C ASN A 22 -14.95 -0.75 -14.66
N GLY A 23 -16.14 -0.47 -15.19
CA GLY A 23 -17.40 -1.00 -14.66
C GLY A 23 -17.71 -0.61 -13.21
N GLY A 24 -17.12 0.48 -12.71
CA GLY A 24 -17.30 0.99 -11.35
C GLY A 24 -16.46 0.30 -10.27
N LYS A 25 -15.61 -0.67 -10.64
CA LYS A 25 -14.82 -1.46 -9.68
C LYS A 25 -13.64 -0.67 -9.10
N TYR A 26 -12.99 0.14 -9.93
CA TYR A 26 -11.89 1.03 -9.59
C TYR A 26 -11.81 2.13 -10.65
N PHE A 27 -11.16 3.25 -10.36
CA PHE A 27 -11.05 4.37 -11.28
C PHE A 27 -9.63 4.59 -11.78
N GLY A 28 -9.49 4.88 -13.08
CA GLY A 28 -8.22 5.16 -13.74
C GLY A 28 -7.91 4.18 -14.86
N PHE A 29 -7.14 4.66 -15.84
CA PHE A 29 -6.56 3.83 -16.88
C PHE A 29 -5.38 3.06 -16.32
N ARG A 30 -5.45 1.74 -16.39
CA ARG A 30 -4.49 0.84 -15.75
C ARG A 30 -3.36 0.47 -16.71
N TYR A 31 -2.13 0.78 -16.32
CA TYR A 31 -0.93 0.47 -17.09
C TYR A 31 -0.02 -0.50 -16.33
N LYS A 32 0.62 -1.43 -17.05
CA LYS A 32 1.68 -2.31 -16.52
C LYS A 32 2.87 -2.41 -17.46
N THR A 33 4.02 -2.76 -16.91
CA THR A 33 5.14 -3.26 -17.72
C THR A 33 4.71 -4.52 -18.47
N ARG A 34 5.03 -4.59 -19.77
CA ARG A 34 4.65 -5.73 -20.62
C ARG A 34 5.18 -7.05 -20.02
N ASN A 35 4.33 -8.07 -19.97
CA ASN A 35 4.63 -9.42 -19.46
C ASN A 35 5.06 -9.48 -17.98
N VAL A 36 4.85 -8.41 -17.21
CA VAL A 36 5.13 -8.38 -15.77
C VAL A 36 3.83 -8.04 -15.04
N ASP A 37 3.30 -9.03 -14.32
CA ASP A 37 2.15 -8.84 -13.44
C ASP A 37 2.62 -8.56 -12.02
N GLY A 38 1.94 -7.65 -11.32
CA GLY A 38 2.15 -7.46 -9.88
C GLY A 38 1.93 -6.03 -9.46
N ILE A 39 2.44 -5.07 -10.23
CA ILE A 39 2.25 -3.65 -9.99
C ILE A 39 1.65 -3.00 -11.23
N TYR A 40 0.59 -2.23 -11.00
CA TYR A 40 -0.13 -1.51 -12.03
C TYR A 40 -0.29 -0.06 -11.62
N LEU A 41 0.00 0.85 -12.53
CA LEU A 41 -0.21 2.28 -12.31
C LEU A 41 -1.59 2.67 -12.84
N LEU A 42 -2.29 3.50 -12.09
CA LEU A 42 -3.58 4.06 -12.50
C LEU A 42 -3.35 5.50 -12.91
N PHE A 43 -3.73 5.86 -14.13
CA PHE A 43 -3.69 7.24 -14.62
C PHE A 43 -5.11 7.79 -14.74
N ASP A 44 -5.27 9.08 -14.46
CA ASP A 44 -6.53 9.77 -14.67
C ASP A 44 -6.85 9.97 -16.16
N ARG A 45 -8.01 10.56 -16.44
CA ARG A 45 -8.47 10.79 -17.81
C ARG A 45 -7.59 11.71 -18.66
N ASN A 46 -6.69 12.47 -18.03
CA ASN A 46 -5.76 13.37 -18.70
C ASN A 46 -4.34 12.78 -18.75
N GLY A 47 -4.18 11.52 -18.32
CA GLY A 47 -2.92 10.79 -18.40
C GLY A 47 -1.94 11.12 -17.29
N ILE A 48 -2.40 11.64 -16.15
CA ILE A 48 -1.57 11.93 -14.97
C ILE A 48 -1.78 10.84 -13.92
N ILE A 49 -0.72 10.41 -13.24
CA ILE A 49 -0.79 9.34 -12.22
C ILE A 49 -1.87 9.65 -11.19
N ALA A 50 -2.69 8.68 -10.85
CA ALA A 50 -3.81 8.84 -9.93
C ALA A 50 -3.81 7.79 -8.82
N GLY A 51 -3.07 6.70 -9.01
CA GLY A 51 -2.96 5.65 -8.01
C GLY A 51 -2.08 4.49 -8.48
N ILE A 52 -2.10 3.44 -7.68
CA ILE A 52 -1.35 2.21 -7.87
C ILE A 52 -2.18 1.03 -7.40
N GLN A 53 -2.00 -0.11 -8.06
CA GLN A 53 -2.54 -1.39 -7.64
C GLN A 53 -1.45 -2.42 -7.50
N VAL A 54 -1.62 -3.25 -6.47
CA VAL A 54 -0.88 -4.49 -6.30
C VAL A 54 -1.78 -5.65 -6.61
N TRP A 55 -1.28 -6.55 -7.44
CA TRP A 55 -1.98 -7.76 -7.84
C TRP A 55 -1.21 -8.97 -7.40
N MET A 56 -1.92 -9.88 -6.79
CA MET A 56 -1.39 -11.08 -6.20
C MET A 56 -2.09 -12.24 -6.86
N ASP A 57 -1.35 -13.25 -7.32
CA ASP A 57 -1.98 -14.49 -7.75
C ASP A 57 -2.86 -15.01 -6.61
N LYS A 58 -4.12 -15.34 -6.91
CA LYS A 58 -5.03 -15.83 -5.88
C LYS A 58 -4.45 -17.05 -5.18
N SER A 59 -3.72 -17.92 -5.91
CA SER A 59 -3.07 -19.10 -5.34
C SER A 59 -1.99 -18.79 -4.31
N ASP A 60 -1.33 -17.62 -4.39
CA ASP A 60 -0.37 -17.20 -3.37
C ASP A 60 -1.07 -16.76 -2.08
N THR A 61 -2.26 -16.15 -2.19
CA THR A 61 -3.06 -15.71 -1.02
C THR A 61 -3.94 -16.81 -0.41
N THR A 62 -4.23 -17.88 -1.14
CA THR A 62 -5.10 -18.99 -0.66
C THR A 62 -4.33 -20.28 -0.36
N ARG A 63 -3.02 -20.19 -0.05
CA ARG A 63 -2.24 -21.37 0.31
C ARG A 63 -2.87 -22.09 1.52
N ALA A 64 -2.91 -23.42 1.43
CA ALA A 64 -3.54 -24.26 2.45
C ALA A 64 -3.01 -23.91 3.86
N ASN A 65 -3.93 -23.73 4.80
CA ASN A 65 -3.69 -23.45 6.21
C ASN A 65 -3.13 -22.06 6.57
N ASN A 66 -3.01 -21.11 5.64
CA ASN A 66 -2.75 -19.72 6.02
C ASN A 66 -3.95 -19.18 6.83
N PRO A 67 -3.78 -18.77 8.10
CA PRO A 67 -4.89 -18.37 8.95
C PRO A 67 -5.49 -17.00 8.59
N PHE A 68 -4.75 -16.19 7.82
CA PHE A 68 -5.14 -14.85 7.44
C PHE A 68 -6.43 -14.84 6.59
N ARG A 69 -7.37 -13.94 6.92
CA ARG A 69 -8.70 -13.90 6.32
C ARG A 69 -8.84 -12.73 5.36
N TYR A 70 -8.27 -12.90 4.18
CA TYR A 70 -8.37 -11.95 3.06
C TYR A 70 -9.83 -11.58 2.73
N ASP A 71 -10.76 -12.51 2.88
CA ASP A 71 -12.18 -12.33 2.59
C ASP A 71 -12.93 -11.45 3.61
N LEU A 72 -12.39 -11.27 4.82
CA LEU A 72 -12.98 -10.43 5.86
C LEU A 72 -12.53 -8.97 5.79
N ILE A 73 -11.46 -8.68 5.04
CA ILE A 73 -10.88 -7.35 4.95
C ILE A 73 -11.29 -6.70 3.62
N PRO A 74 -12.16 -5.66 3.63
CA PRO A 74 -12.78 -5.15 2.40
C PRO A 74 -11.82 -4.52 1.39
N MET A 75 -10.58 -4.22 1.81
CA MET A 75 -9.52 -3.73 0.94
C MET A 75 -9.05 -4.77 -0.09
N PHE A 76 -9.08 -6.07 0.26
CA PHE A 76 -8.71 -7.12 -0.69
C PHE A 76 -9.88 -7.38 -1.64
N ARG A 77 -9.61 -7.25 -2.94
CA ARG A 77 -10.62 -7.41 -4.00
C ARG A 77 -10.19 -8.48 -4.99
N ASP A 78 -11.08 -9.42 -5.28
CA ASP A 78 -10.80 -10.43 -6.31
C ASP A 78 -11.17 -9.91 -7.71
N GLU A 79 -10.27 -10.12 -8.67
CA GLU A 79 -10.50 -9.83 -10.09
C GLU A 79 -10.03 -11.00 -10.97
N ILE A 80 -10.75 -11.23 -12.08
CA ILE A 80 -10.34 -12.18 -13.12
C ILE A 80 -9.85 -11.40 -14.33
N ILE A 81 -8.59 -11.62 -14.71
CA ILE A 81 -7.96 -10.87 -15.79
C ILE A 81 -7.14 -11.82 -16.65
N GLY A 82 -7.39 -11.80 -17.96
CA GLY A 82 -6.79 -12.76 -18.88
C GLY A 82 -7.11 -14.22 -18.52
N GLY A 83 -8.27 -14.47 -17.87
CA GLY A 83 -8.68 -15.80 -17.40
C GLY A 83 -8.03 -16.27 -16.09
N LYS A 84 -7.19 -15.43 -15.46
CA LYS A 84 -6.51 -15.75 -14.20
C LYS A 84 -7.07 -14.94 -13.03
N TRP A 85 -7.14 -15.56 -11.87
CA TRP A 85 -7.65 -14.97 -10.63
C TRP A 85 -6.54 -14.24 -9.87
N TYR A 86 -6.83 -13.01 -9.46
CA TYR A 86 -5.94 -12.21 -8.64
C TYR A 86 -6.68 -11.63 -7.43
N THR A 87 -5.98 -11.50 -6.32
CA THR A 87 -6.34 -10.62 -5.21
C THR A 87 -5.66 -9.27 -5.45
N VAL A 88 -6.41 -8.17 -5.34
CA VAL A 88 -5.98 -6.81 -5.69
C VAL A 88 -6.12 -5.88 -4.49
N LEU A 89 -5.11 -5.03 -4.30
CA LEU A 89 -5.14 -3.87 -3.41
C LEU A 89 -5.01 -2.59 -4.24
N THR A 90 -5.72 -1.53 -3.88
CA THR A 90 -5.72 -0.26 -4.60
C THR A 90 -5.47 0.91 -3.66
N ALA A 91 -4.51 1.75 -4.03
CA ALA A 91 -4.28 3.06 -3.42
C ALA A 91 -4.41 4.16 -4.48
N TYR A 92 -5.05 5.27 -4.13
CA TYR A 92 -5.18 6.45 -4.95
C TYR A 92 -4.43 7.61 -4.31
N PHE A 93 -3.74 8.40 -5.13
CA PHE A 93 -2.98 9.59 -4.71
C PHE A 93 -3.82 10.87 -4.78
N VAL A 94 -5.02 10.76 -5.33
CA VAL A 94 -6.00 11.83 -5.47
C VAL A 94 -7.37 11.27 -5.14
N ASN A 95 -8.34 12.15 -4.84
CA ASN A 95 -9.70 11.73 -4.60
C ASN A 95 -10.25 10.99 -5.85
N PRO A 96 -10.68 9.72 -5.74
CA PRO A 96 -11.13 8.94 -6.88
C PRO A 96 -12.24 9.60 -7.71
N ALA A 97 -13.10 10.40 -7.07
CA ALA A 97 -14.21 11.08 -7.74
C ALA A 97 -13.74 12.00 -8.90
N SER A 98 -12.51 12.51 -8.89
CA SER A 98 -11.96 13.35 -9.95
C SER A 98 -11.30 12.57 -11.09
N ILE A 99 -10.86 11.33 -10.87
CA ILE A 99 -9.97 10.57 -11.77
C ILE A 99 -10.55 10.42 -13.17
N CYS A 100 -11.82 10.01 -13.27
CA CYS A 100 -12.48 9.76 -14.55
C CYS A 100 -13.41 10.90 -15.00
N SER A 101 -13.61 11.92 -14.16
CA SER A 101 -14.51 13.04 -14.44
C SER A 101 -13.74 14.26 -14.95
N THR A 102 -12.97 14.92 -14.09
CA THR A 102 -12.20 16.12 -14.44
C THR A 102 -10.75 15.79 -14.79
N GLY A 103 -10.15 14.85 -14.07
CA GLY A 103 -8.71 14.58 -14.09
C GLY A 103 -7.90 15.75 -13.53
N ARG A 104 -6.58 15.55 -13.48
CA ARG A 104 -5.60 16.58 -13.16
C ARG A 104 -5.07 17.23 -14.43
N ASN A 105 -4.44 18.39 -14.30
CA ASN A 105 -3.70 19.05 -15.37
C ASN A 105 -2.21 19.23 -15.00
N GLU A 106 -1.41 19.62 -15.97
CA GLU A 106 0.04 19.78 -15.80
C GLU A 106 0.39 20.78 -14.68
N THR A 107 -0.35 21.88 -14.56
CA THR A 107 -0.19 22.85 -13.46
C THR A 107 -0.39 22.19 -12.09
N SER A 108 -1.44 21.40 -11.93
CA SER A 108 -1.69 20.66 -10.68
C SER A 108 -0.58 19.65 -10.40
N LEU A 109 -0.08 18.93 -11.42
CA LEU A 109 1.07 18.03 -11.28
C LEU A 109 2.33 18.77 -10.80
N HIS A 110 2.64 19.94 -11.37
CA HIS A 110 3.78 20.74 -10.92
C HIS A 110 3.64 21.22 -9.47
N SER A 111 2.46 21.67 -9.06
CA SER A 111 2.23 22.21 -7.71
C SER A 111 2.02 21.16 -6.61
N GLN A 112 1.47 20.00 -6.95
CA GLN A 112 1.03 18.97 -6.00
C GLN A 112 1.86 17.67 -6.12
N GLY A 113 2.73 17.56 -7.13
CA GLY A 113 3.49 16.36 -7.41
C GLY A 113 2.58 15.15 -7.65
N THR A 114 2.92 14.02 -7.02
CA THR A 114 2.22 12.74 -7.20
C THR A 114 0.73 12.80 -6.85
N GLY A 115 0.31 13.65 -5.91
CA GLY A 115 -1.08 13.71 -5.50
C GLY A 115 -1.36 14.67 -4.34
N THR A 116 -2.61 14.74 -3.92
CA THR A 116 -3.09 15.65 -2.85
C THR A 116 -3.52 14.90 -1.58
N GLY A 117 -3.44 13.58 -1.58
CA GLY A 117 -3.83 12.74 -0.46
C GLY A 117 -3.51 11.28 -0.73
N LEU A 118 -3.91 10.39 0.18
CA LEU A 118 -3.76 8.95 0.01
C LEU A 118 -5.07 8.26 0.44
N TYR A 119 -5.64 7.49 -0.48
CA TYR A 119 -6.93 6.83 -0.29
C TYR A 119 -6.78 5.35 -0.62
N PHE A 120 -7.07 4.47 0.33
CA PHE A 120 -7.13 3.04 0.08
C PHE A 120 -8.56 2.64 -0.24
N GLN A 121 -8.73 1.86 -1.31
CA GLN A 121 -10.04 1.29 -1.59
C GLN A 121 -10.37 0.24 -0.53
N ASN A 122 -11.53 0.37 0.09
CA ASN A 122 -12.02 -0.46 1.19
C ASN A 122 -13.45 -0.92 0.90
N GLY A 123 -13.65 -1.52 -0.27
CA GLY A 123 -14.95 -1.98 -0.72
C GLY A 123 -15.01 -2.24 -2.23
N ALA A 124 -16.21 -2.59 -2.71
CA ALA A 124 -16.42 -3.02 -4.08
C ALA A 124 -16.27 -1.92 -5.15
N THR A 125 -16.40 -0.67 -4.74
CA THR A 125 -16.34 0.50 -5.62
C THR A 125 -15.52 1.61 -4.97
N PRO A 126 -14.91 2.53 -5.73
CA PRO A 126 -14.19 3.69 -5.19
C PRO A 126 -15.14 4.84 -4.77
N HIS A 127 -16.33 4.51 -4.26
CA HIS A 127 -17.26 5.49 -3.68
C HIS A 127 -16.69 6.04 -2.36
N PRO A 128 -16.92 7.32 -1.98
CA PRO A 128 -16.36 7.89 -0.75
C PRO A 128 -16.57 7.08 0.54
N SER A 129 -17.71 6.38 0.67
CA SER A 129 -17.98 5.48 1.82
C SER A 129 -17.13 4.20 1.85
N ASN A 130 -16.50 3.86 0.73
CA ASN A 130 -15.67 2.68 0.52
C ASN A 130 -14.19 3.06 0.36
N LEU A 131 -13.80 4.23 0.88
CA LEU A 131 -12.42 4.69 0.87
C LEU A 131 -11.96 4.92 2.31
N VAL A 132 -10.72 4.51 2.58
CA VAL A 132 -9.98 4.94 3.76
C VAL A 132 -9.07 6.08 3.32
N ASN A 133 -9.45 7.32 3.61
CA ASN A 133 -8.58 8.48 3.49
C ASN A 133 -7.64 8.48 4.69
N VAL A 134 -6.33 8.50 4.46
CA VAL A 134 -5.35 8.42 5.56
C VAL A 134 -4.69 9.77 5.83
N PRO A 135 -4.36 10.10 7.09
CA PRO A 135 -3.72 11.37 7.41
C PRO A 135 -2.30 11.44 6.86
N THR A 136 -1.95 12.58 6.26
CA THR A 136 -0.60 12.86 5.77
C THR A 136 0.34 13.36 6.86
N TYR A 137 -0.15 13.50 8.10
CA TYR A 137 0.61 13.90 9.27
C TYR A 137 0.47 12.87 10.41
N ARG A 138 1.60 12.44 10.96
CA ARG A 138 1.68 11.30 11.89
C ARG A 138 0.86 11.49 13.18
N PRO A 139 0.89 12.65 13.86
CA PRO A 139 0.02 12.88 15.03
C PRO A 139 -1.47 12.75 14.72
N ASP A 140 -1.91 13.10 13.52
CA ASP A 140 -3.32 12.96 13.14
C ASP A 140 -3.66 11.50 12.84
N ALA A 141 -2.76 10.75 12.19
CA ALA A 141 -2.89 9.31 12.05
C ALA A 141 -3.03 8.59 13.41
N ALA A 142 -2.24 9.01 14.41
CA ALA A 142 -2.35 8.46 15.76
C ALA A 142 -3.72 8.73 16.40
N LYS A 143 -4.29 9.93 16.22
CA LYS A 143 -5.65 10.26 16.70
C LYS A 143 -6.73 9.43 16.01
N GLU A 144 -6.52 9.05 14.75
CA GLU A 144 -7.45 8.22 13.99
C GLU A 144 -7.34 6.72 14.32
N GLY A 145 -6.29 6.29 15.03
CA GLY A 145 -6.10 4.90 15.48
C GLY A 145 -4.96 4.16 14.79
N TYR A 146 -4.10 4.85 14.05
CA TYR A 146 -2.83 4.28 13.59
C TYR A 146 -1.83 4.25 14.75
N THR A 147 -1.47 3.06 15.21
CA THR A 147 -0.46 2.85 16.23
C THR A 147 0.87 3.42 15.76
N ASN A 148 1.48 4.29 16.57
CA ASN A 148 2.85 4.78 16.35
C ASN A 148 3.82 3.63 16.58
N CYS A 149 4.40 3.09 15.51
CA CYS A 149 5.42 2.06 15.60
C CYS A 149 6.83 2.64 15.43
N GLU A 150 7.82 1.77 15.22
CA GLU A 150 9.23 2.15 15.28
C GLU A 150 9.73 2.77 13.98
N CYS A 151 10.84 3.48 14.12
CA CYS A 151 11.61 3.99 13.00
C CYS A 151 12.60 2.92 12.53
N LEU A 152 12.70 2.70 11.21
CA LEU A 152 13.81 1.95 10.63
C LEU A 152 14.61 2.84 9.69
N GLU A 153 15.93 2.84 9.86
CA GLU A 153 16.83 3.68 9.06
C GLU A 153 16.68 3.34 7.57
N GLY A 154 16.56 4.37 6.74
CA GLY A 154 16.29 4.25 5.31
C GLY A 154 14.84 3.89 4.94
N MET A 155 13.93 3.74 5.91
CA MET A 155 12.50 3.51 5.65
C MET A 155 11.59 4.54 6.31
N GLY A 156 11.97 5.07 7.46
CA GLY A 156 11.20 6.05 8.24
C GLY A 156 10.39 5.43 9.37
N LEU A 157 9.45 6.21 9.89
CA LEU A 157 8.55 5.83 10.99
C LEU A 157 7.37 5.05 10.44
N HIS A 158 7.18 3.83 10.95
CA HIS A 158 6.06 2.98 10.57
C HIS A 158 4.85 3.23 11.47
N ASN A 159 3.67 3.24 10.85
CA ASN A 159 2.40 3.37 11.53
C ASN A 159 1.42 2.34 10.97
N PHE A 160 0.83 1.54 11.84
CA PHE A 160 -0.06 0.43 11.48
C PHE A 160 -1.44 0.64 12.10
N TRP A 161 -2.48 0.14 11.46
CA TRP A 161 -3.83 0.25 12.03
C TRP A 161 -4.01 -0.67 13.25
N GLN A 162 -4.20 -0.08 14.42
CA GLN A 162 -4.62 -0.75 15.67
C GLN A 162 -3.86 -2.05 15.99
N VAL A 163 -2.52 -2.01 16.02
CA VAL A 163 -1.65 -3.17 16.30
C VAL A 163 -2.04 -3.85 17.62
N GLU A 164 -2.40 -3.05 18.62
CA GLU A 164 -2.82 -3.52 19.94
C GLU A 164 -4.03 -4.46 19.90
N LYS A 165 -4.83 -4.45 18.82
CA LYS A 165 -6.00 -5.32 18.66
C LYS A 165 -5.75 -6.55 17.79
N TRP A 166 -4.57 -6.69 17.19
CA TRP A 166 -4.32 -7.79 16.26
C TRP A 166 -4.41 -9.15 16.95
N GLN A 167 -4.01 -9.24 18.22
CA GLN A 167 -4.09 -10.47 18.99
C GLN A 167 -5.53 -10.95 19.22
N ASP A 168 -6.51 -10.04 19.25
CA ASP A 168 -7.94 -10.35 19.46
C ASP A 168 -8.49 -11.23 18.32
N SER A 169 -7.99 -11.02 17.09
CA SER A 169 -8.33 -11.84 15.92
C SER A 169 -7.34 -12.97 15.65
N ASN A 170 -6.34 -13.16 16.53
CA ASN A 170 -5.17 -13.99 16.27
C ASN A 170 -4.45 -13.62 14.95
N CYS A 171 -4.31 -12.31 14.69
CA CYS A 171 -3.71 -11.73 13.50
C CYS A 171 -4.40 -12.12 12.17
N ARG A 172 -5.65 -12.60 12.22
CA ARG A 172 -6.38 -13.02 11.02
C ARG A 172 -6.97 -11.84 10.25
N GLU A 173 -7.16 -10.71 10.93
CA GLU A 173 -7.82 -9.52 10.42
C GLU A 173 -6.92 -8.29 10.58
N VAL A 174 -5.82 -8.26 9.83
CA VAL A 174 -4.89 -7.13 9.80
C VAL A 174 -5.08 -6.32 8.53
N GLN A 175 -5.16 -5.00 8.63
CA GLN A 175 -5.22 -4.15 7.44
C GLN A 175 -3.89 -4.24 6.66
N PRO A 176 -3.94 -4.33 5.32
CA PRO A 176 -2.76 -4.59 4.50
C PRO A 176 -1.94 -3.34 4.19
N ILE A 177 -1.96 -2.36 5.11
CA ILE A 177 -1.34 -1.05 4.92
C ILE A 177 -0.44 -0.68 6.09
N GLN A 178 0.68 -0.05 5.77
CA GLN A 178 1.51 0.68 6.73
C GLN A 178 1.68 2.10 6.20
N LEU A 179 1.59 3.09 7.07
CA LEU A 179 1.87 4.49 6.73
C LEU A 179 3.30 4.82 7.14
N LEU A 180 4.01 5.55 6.28
CA LEU A 180 5.40 5.93 6.51
C LEU A 180 5.52 7.44 6.67
N TYR A 181 6.23 7.86 7.72
CA TYR A 181 6.47 9.26 8.03
C TYR A 181 7.96 9.55 8.26
N ASN A 182 8.38 10.78 8.03
CA ASN A 182 9.68 11.28 8.50
C ASN A 182 9.60 11.71 9.98
N LEU A 183 10.75 12.08 10.57
CA LEU A 183 10.82 12.49 11.99
C LEU A 183 10.01 13.75 12.31
N ASP A 184 9.80 14.63 11.33
CA ASP A 184 8.92 15.80 11.46
C ASP A 184 7.44 15.42 11.41
N GLY A 185 7.12 14.15 11.14
CA GLY A 185 5.76 13.62 11.08
C GLY A 185 5.07 13.75 9.72
N ALA A 186 5.75 14.28 8.69
CA ALA A 186 5.21 14.36 7.33
C ALA A 186 5.26 13.00 6.62
N MET A 187 4.21 12.66 5.88
CA MET A 187 4.12 11.41 5.13
C MET A 187 5.19 11.36 4.03
N VAL A 188 5.93 10.25 3.99
CA VAL A 188 6.96 9.99 2.97
C VAL A 188 6.62 8.81 2.09
N GLY A 189 5.58 8.04 2.43
CA GLY A 189 5.15 6.88 1.66
C GLY A 189 4.16 6.00 2.40
N PHE A 190 3.97 4.80 1.88
CA PHE A 190 3.18 3.74 2.49
C PHE A 190 3.69 2.37 2.05
N VAL A 191 3.18 1.32 2.68
CA VAL A 191 3.52 -0.07 2.37
C VAL A 191 2.25 -0.86 2.15
N PHE A 192 2.20 -1.66 1.09
CA PHE A 192 1.26 -2.78 1.04
C PHE A 192 1.89 -3.98 1.74
N GLN A 193 1.26 -4.44 2.82
CA GLN A 193 1.70 -5.60 3.59
C GLN A 193 0.74 -6.76 3.41
N ILE A 194 1.26 -7.90 3.00
CA ILE A 194 0.49 -9.11 2.69
C ILE A 194 1.07 -10.29 3.44
N PHE A 195 0.26 -10.98 4.23
CA PHE A 195 0.67 -12.17 4.99
C PHE A 195 0.66 -13.43 4.13
N ALA A 196 1.50 -13.42 3.10
CA ALA A 196 1.84 -14.57 2.29
C ALA A 196 3.18 -14.29 1.59
N LYS A 197 3.91 -15.35 1.23
CA LYS A 197 5.05 -15.24 0.32
C LYS A 197 4.58 -15.18 -1.14
N LEU A 198 4.51 -13.98 -1.72
CA LEU A 198 4.23 -13.80 -3.14
C LEU A 198 5.40 -14.28 -4.00
N SER A 199 5.11 -14.74 -5.21
CA SER A 199 6.11 -15.26 -6.16
C SER A 199 6.89 -14.18 -6.93
N HIS A 200 6.57 -12.89 -6.74
CA HIS A 200 7.03 -11.80 -7.60
C HIS A 200 8.21 -11.00 -7.00
N ARG A 201 9.23 -10.71 -7.83
CA ARG A 201 10.52 -10.16 -7.39
C ARG A 201 10.51 -8.72 -6.84
N MET A 202 9.47 -7.95 -7.13
CA MET A 202 9.37 -6.56 -6.64
C MET A 202 8.90 -6.47 -5.20
N PHE A 203 8.57 -7.60 -4.58
CA PHE A 203 8.18 -7.67 -3.20
C PHE A 203 9.36 -8.03 -2.31
N GLU A 204 9.43 -7.39 -1.16
CA GLU A 204 10.35 -7.71 -0.09
C GLU A 204 9.75 -8.81 0.80
N PHE A 205 10.61 -9.65 1.36
CA PHE A 205 10.23 -10.68 2.33
C PHE A 205 10.92 -10.39 3.66
N PRO A 206 10.32 -9.53 4.52
CA PRO A 206 10.94 -9.18 5.78
C PRO A 206 11.14 -10.42 6.65
N PRO A 207 12.35 -10.63 7.22
CA PRO A 207 12.53 -11.65 8.23
C PRO A 207 11.70 -11.30 9.47
N THR A 208 11.37 -12.29 10.29
CA THR A 208 10.58 -12.12 11.52
C THR A 208 11.18 -11.07 12.46
N GLN A 209 12.52 -11.02 12.54
CA GLN A 209 13.22 -9.98 13.31
C GLN A 209 12.96 -8.57 12.75
N GLY A 210 12.86 -8.42 11.42
CA GLY A 210 12.53 -7.14 10.78
C GLY A 210 11.14 -6.65 11.17
N LEU A 211 10.13 -7.55 11.16
CA LEU A 211 8.78 -7.23 11.63
C LEU A 211 8.78 -6.78 13.10
N LYS A 212 9.52 -7.48 13.96
CA LYS A 212 9.64 -7.11 15.38
C LYS A 212 10.28 -5.73 15.56
N VAL A 213 11.29 -5.40 14.76
CA VAL A 213 11.93 -4.09 14.80
C VAL A 213 10.96 -2.99 14.39
N ILE A 214 10.24 -3.12 13.28
CA ILE A 214 9.35 -2.05 12.81
C ILE A 214 8.08 -1.91 13.67
N LEU A 215 7.55 -3.01 14.22
CA LEU A 215 6.37 -2.98 15.09
C LEU A 215 6.70 -2.52 16.52
N GLY A 216 7.90 -2.85 17.01
CA GLY A 216 8.37 -2.58 18.36
C GLY A 216 8.39 -3.86 19.21
N PRO A 217 9.48 -4.13 19.96
CA PRO A 217 9.68 -5.42 20.63
C PRO A 217 8.59 -5.74 21.65
N ASP A 218 8.04 -4.74 22.33
CA ASP A 218 7.03 -4.91 23.39
C ASP A 218 5.59 -4.91 22.87
N ARG A 219 5.39 -4.53 21.60
CA ARG A 219 4.06 -4.39 20.98
C ARG A 219 3.78 -5.43 19.91
N THR A 220 4.81 -6.17 19.48
CA THR A 220 4.68 -7.14 18.40
C THR A 220 3.88 -8.37 18.86
N PRO A 221 2.69 -8.65 18.29
CA PRO A 221 1.90 -9.82 18.68
C PRO A 221 2.58 -11.12 18.22
N ASN A 222 2.57 -12.15 19.07
CA ASN A 222 3.18 -13.44 18.71
C ASN A 222 2.54 -14.06 17.46
N CYS A 223 1.22 -13.86 17.27
CA CYS A 223 0.53 -14.38 16.09
C CYS A 223 1.12 -13.87 14.76
N ILE A 224 1.72 -12.67 14.72
CA ILE A 224 2.33 -12.14 13.49
C ILE A 224 3.67 -12.80 13.21
N LEU A 225 4.43 -13.11 14.26
CA LEU A 225 5.73 -13.77 14.16
C LEU A 225 5.54 -15.20 13.65
N GLU A 226 4.59 -15.94 14.23
CA GLU A 226 4.24 -17.30 13.83
C GLU A 226 3.72 -17.36 12.38
N VAL A 227 2.85 -16.42 11.98
CA VAL A 227 2.37 -16.32 10.61
C VAL A 227 3.52 -16.03 9.65
N ASN A 228 4.43 -15.11 10.00
CA ASN A 228 5.57 -14.78 9.15
C ASN A 228 6.56 -15.94 8.99
N GLU A 229 6.88 -16.65 10.07
CA GLU A 229 7.78 -17.80 10.03
C GLU A 229 7.22 -18.92 9.15
N LYS A 230 5.91 -19.16 9.20
CA LYS A 230 5.27 -20.28 8.51
C LYS A 230 4.83 -19.96 7.08
N PHE A 231 4.28 -18.78 6.84
CA PHE A 231 3.65 -18.41 5.56
C PHE A 231 4.37 -17.27 4.85
N GLY A 232 5.23 -16.54 5.56
CA GLY A 232 5.90 -15.35 5.07
C GLY A 232 5.00 -14.12 5.05
N THR A 233 5.65 -12.96 5.08
CA THR A 233 5.07 -11.66 4.80
C THR A 233 5.74 -11.12 3.56
N THR A 234 4.95 -10.45 2.74
CA THR A 234 5.36 -9.70 1.57
C THR A 234 5.10 -8.24 1.84
N ALA A 235 6.08 -7.39 1.57
CA ALA A 235 5.96 -5.94 1.63
C ALA A 235 6.27 -5.32 0.26
N LEU A 236 5.52 -4.27 -0.10
CA LEU A 236 5.88 -3.35 -1.18
C LEU A 236 5.88 -1.93 -0.62
N HIS A 237 7.07 -1.35 -0.47
CA HIS A 237 7.24 0.06 -0.12
C HIS A 237 6.97 0.94 -1.35
N VAL A 238 6.17 1.99 -1.16
CA VAL A 238 5.90 3.03 -2.15
C VAL A 238 6.22 4.38 -1.51
N TYR A 239 7.30 5.01 -1.98
CA TYR A 239 7.77 6.30 -1.48
C TYR A 239 7.32 7.46 -2.37
N PHE A 240 7.04 8.59 -1.71
CA PHE A 240 6.73 9.89 -2.33
C PHE A 240 7.94 10.85 -2.33
N ILE A 241 9.10 10.34 -1.91
CA ILE A 241 10.37 11.05 -1.87
C ILE A 241 11.40 10.29 -2.70
N ASP A 242 12.40 11.00 -3.24
CA ASP A 242 13.37 10.41 -4.17
C ASP A 242 14.41 9.52 -3.47
N ASN A 243 14.84 9.92 -2.26
CA ASN A 243 15.93 9.27 -1.52
C ASN A 243 15.47 8.72 -0.16
N PRO A 244 14.59 7.72 -0.10
CA PRO A 244 14.11 7.16 1.16
C PRO A 244 15.24 6.56 2.03
N TRP A 245 16.31 6.06 1.41
CA TRP A 245 17.50 5.54 2.10
C TRP A 245 18.25 6.58 2.94
N GLU A 246 17.95 7.88 2.78
CA GLU A 246 18.53 8.96 3.58
C GLU A 246 17.75 9.23 4.87
N LEU A 247 16.56 8.65 5.05
CA LEU A 247 15.76 8.81 6.25
C LEU A 247 16.51 8.29 7.48
N LYS A 248 16.69 9.16 8.47
CA LYS A 248 17.35 8.85 9.74
C LYS A 248 16.35 8.58 10.84
N CYS A 249 16.76 7.74 11.78
CA CYS A 249 16.01 7.44 12.99
C CYS A 249 16.71 8.02 14.22
N PRO A 250 15.95 8.37 15.26
CA PRO A 250 16.56 8.82 16.50
C PRO A 250 17.40 7.68 17.08
N VAL A 251 18.62 7.99 17.51
CA VAL A 251 19.41 7.05 18.29
C VAL A 251 18.66 6.79 19.60
N PRO A 252 18.46 5.54 20.04
CA PRO A 252 17.86 5.27 21.34
C PRO A 252 18.63 6.04 22.40
N VAL A 253 17.96 6.96 23.10
CA VAL A 253 18.55 7.61 24.26
C VAL A 253 18.60 6.56 25.35
N VAL A 254 19.77 5.94 25.52
CA VAL A 254 20.04 5.10 26.70
C VAL A 254 20.06 6.04 27.89
N VAL A 255 18.93 6.14 28.59
CA VAL A 255 18.90 6.73 29.92
C VAL A 255 19.69 5.76 30.81
N LYS A 256 20.95 6.10 31.08
CA LYS A 256 21.71 5.45 32.13
C LYS A 256 21.06 5.87 33.45
N GLU A 257 20.36 4.95 34.10
CA GLU A 257 20.15 5.01 35.55
C GLU A 257 21.48 4.82 36.29
#